data_AF-A0A553SQU4-F1
#
_entry.id   AF-A0A553SQU4-F1
#
_cell.length_a   1.000
_cell.length_b   1.000
_cell.length_c   1.000
_cell.angle_alpha   90.00
_cell.angle_beta   90.00
_cell.angle_gamma   90.00
#
_symmetry.space_group_name_H-M   'P 1'
#
loop_
_entity.id
_entity.type
_entity.pdbx_description
1 polymer ?
#
loop_
_entity_poly.entity_id
_entity_poly.type
_entity_poly.pdbx_seq_one_letter_code
_entity_poly.pdbx_strand_id
1 'polypeptide(L)'
;MYTNPKSTKQEIKLWAFYLVDIGIVAGMLMIATYVKKVIPLGPGMTIFYYILSAVFGIFLCAKTPSHPTDRNYNILFYLFKMDRNKYHAIEIKDLGLEERMEKR
;
A
#
# COMPACT_ATOMS: atom_id res chain seq x y z
N MET A 1 -6.06 19.73 -32.79
CA MET A 1 -7.07 19.25 -31.82
C MET A 1 -6.37 18.75 -30.57
N TYR A 2 -6.71 19.29 -29.40
CA TYR A 2 -6.25 18.77 -28.11
C TYR A 2 -6.86 17.37 -27.94
N THR A 3 -6.03 16.34 -28.00
CA THR A 3 -6.49 14.95 -27.82
C THR A 3 -6.70 14.72 -26.34
N ASN A 4 -7.94 14.45 -25.93
CA ASN A 4 -8.23 14.05 -24.56
C ASN A 4 -7.43 12.76 -24.27
N PRO A 5 -6.53 12.75 -23.25
CA PRO A 5 -5.76 11.55 -22.94
C PRO A 5 -6.71 10.39 -22.65
N LYS A 6 -6.57 9.29 -23.41
CA LYS A 6 -7.46 8.12 -23.37
C LYS A 6 -7.40 7.32 -22.05
N SER A 7 -6.56 7.71 -21.11
CA SER A 7 -6.30 7.00 -19.86
C SER A 7 -6.29 7.97 -18.69
N THR A 8 -7.43 8.58 -18.38
CA THR A 8 -7.63 9.18 -17.05
C THR A 8 -8.16 8.09 -16.14
N LYS A 9 -7.32 7.59 -15.23
CA LYS A 9 -7.77 6.67 -14.16
C LYS A 9 -8.74 7.44 -13.28
N GLN A 10 -10.03 7.30 -13.56
CA GLN A 10 -11.07 8.07 -12.90
C GLN A 10 -11.39 7.39 -11.56
N GLU A 11 -10.84 7.89 -10.47
CA GLU A 11 -11.17 7.40 -9.13
C GLU A 11 -12.54 7.95 -8.70
N ILE A 12 -13.47 7.06 -8.32
CA ILE A 12 -14.80 7.46 -7.83
C ILE A 12 -14.64 8.00 -6.40
N LYS A 13 -14.78 9.31 -6.25
CA LYS A 13 -14.70 10.01 -4.96
C LYS A 13 -16.10 10.35 -4.45
N LEU A 14 -16.44 9.88 -3.25
CA LEU A 14 -17.61 10.30 -2.50
C LEU A 14 -17.19 11.45 -1.59
N TRP A 15 -17.37 12.68 -2.07
CA TRP A 15 -17.08 13.94 -1.34
C TRP A 15 -15.62 14.03 -0.84
N ALA A 16 -15.31 13.46 0.32
CA ALA A 16 -13.98 13.45 0.94
C ALA A 16 -13.24 12.11 0.80
N PHE A 17 -13.95 10.98 0.64
CA PHE A 17 -13.38 9.64 0.67
C PHE A 17 -13.46 8.94 -0.68
N TYR A 18 -12.47 8.12 -1.00
CA TYR A 18 -12.55 7.25 -2.17
C TYR A 18 -13.42 6.04 -1.83
N LEU A 19 -14.31 5.64 -2.74
CA LEU A 19 -15.17 4.46 -2.54
C LEU A 19 -14.35 3.20 -2.21
N VAL A 20 -13.17 3.10 -2.83
CA VAL A 20 -12.20 2.04 -2.60
C VAL A 20 -11.72 2.01 -1.14
N ASP A 21 -11.54 3.16 -0.48
CA ASP A 21 -11.07 3.19 0.91
C ASP A 21 -12.12 2.62 1.87
N ILE A 22 -13.39 2.98 1.64
CA ILE A 22 -14.51 2.44 2.40
C ILE A 22 -14.59 0.92 2.19
N GLY A 23 -14.44 0.46 0.95
CA GLY A 23 -14.41 -0.95 0.60
C GLY A 23 -13.27 -1.71 1.30
N ILE A 24 -12.07 -1.13 1.38
CA ILE A 24 -10.91 -1.74 2.06
C ILE A 24 -11.17 -1.88 3.56
N VAL A 25 -11.63 -0.81 4.23
CA VAL A 25 -11.89 -0.85 5.67
C VAL A 25 -13.03 -1.83 5.99
N ALA A 26 -14.12 -1.79 5.22
CA ALA A 26 -15.22 -2.75 5.38
C ALA A 26 -14.76 -4.19 5.12
N GLY A 27 -13.94 -4.41 4.10
CA GLY A 27 -13.32 -5.70 3.78
C GLY A 27 -12.47 -6.23 4.94
N MET A 28 -11.65 -5.39 5.55
CA MET A 28 -10.85 -5.76 6.72
C MET A 28 -11.70 -6.15 7.93
N LEU A 29 -12.80 -5.44 8.19
CA LEU A 29 -13.73 -5.80 9.26
C LEU A 29 -14.44 -7.13 8.97
N MET A 30 -14.83 -7.38 7.72
CA MET A 30 -15.40 -8.68 7.32
C MET A 30 -14.38 -9.82 7.52
N ILE A 31 -13.13 -9.63 7.11
CA ILE A 31 -12.06 -10.61 7.38
C ILE A 31 -11.93 -10.86 8.88
N ALA A 32 -11.94 -9.80 9.69
CA ALA A 32 -11.88 -9.93 11.15
C ALA A 32 -13.05 -10.75 11.71
N THR A 33 -14.28 -10.54 11.21
CA THR A 33 -15.43 -11.38 11.62
C THR A 33 -15.26 -12.84 11.24
N TYR A 34 -14.62 -13.14 10.11
CA TYR A 34 -14.36 -14.51 9.66
C TYR A 34 -13.28 -15.19 10.50
N VAL A 35 -12.17 -14.49 10.78
CA VAL A 35 -11.08 -15.00 11.63
C VAL A 35 -11.59 -15.32 13.04
N LYS A 36 -12.48 -14.50 13.61
CA LYS A 36 -13.11 -14.78 14.91
C LYS A 36 -13.86 -16.11 14.94
N LYS A 37 -14.42 -16.58 13.82
CA LYS A 37 -15.11 -17.88 13.75
C LYS A 37 -14.13 -19.05 13.88
N VAL A 38 -12.90 -18.88 13.42
CA VAL A 38 -11.85 -19.90 13.44
C VAL A 38 -11.06 -19.85 14.75
N ILE A 39 -10.78 -18.65 15.25
CA ILE A 39 -10.01 -18.40 16.46
C ILE A 39 -10.94 -17.81 17.53
N PRO A 40 -11.40 -18.61 18.50
CA PRO A 40 -12.25 -18.12 19.58
C PRO A 40 -11.44 -17.23 20.52
N LEU A 41 -11.56 -15.92 20.33
CA LEU A 41 -10.95 -14.90 21.17
C LEU A 41 -11.90 -14.52 22.31
N GLY A 42 -11.35 -14.23 23.50
CA GLY A 42 -12.12 -13.66 24.60
C GLY A 42 -12.75 -12.30 24.23
N PRO A 43 -13.75 -11.81 25.01
CA PRO A 43 -14.48 -10.59 24.68
C PRO A 43 -13.58 -9.35 24.53
N GLY A 44 -12.63 -9.15 25.44
CA GLY A 44 -11.69 -8.03 25.37
C GLY A 44 -10.76 -8.10 24.16
N MET A 45 -10.21 -9.29 23.88
CA MET A 45 -9.34 -9.52 22.72
C MET A 45 -10.08 -9.35 21.39
N THR A 46 -11.37 -9.69 21.36
CA THR A 46 -12.21 -9.48 20.19
C THR A 46 -12.33 -7.99 19.86
N ILE A 47 -12.60 -7.15 20.87
CA ILE A 47 -12.70 -5.69 20.68
C ILE A 47 -11.36 -5.13 20.20
N PHE A 48 -10.27 -5.51 20.86
CA PHE A 48 -8.93 -5.08 20.46
C PHE A 48 -8.61 -5.48 19.01
N TYR A 49 -8.96 -6.70 18.61
CA TYR A 49 -8.75 -7.19 17.26
C TYR A 49 -9.53 -6.40 16.20
N TYR A 50 -10.77 -6.00 16.48
CA TYR A 50 -11.54 -5.14 15.58
C TYR A 50 -10.91 -3.75 15.44
N ILE A 51 -10.45 -3.15 16.53
CA ILE A 51 -9.76 -1.85 16.50
C ILE A 51 -8.49 -1.98 15.66
N LEU A 52 -7.68 -3.01 15.90
CA LEU A 52 -6.45 -3.26 15.14
C LEU A 52 -6.75 -3.47 13.66
N SER A 53 -7.80 -4.22 13.32
CA SER A 53 -8.21 -4.46 11.93
C SER A 53 -8.68 -3.19 11.24
N ALA A 54 -9.39 -2.30 11.94
CA ALA A 54 -9.81 -1.01 11.41
C ALA A 54 -8.60 -0.07 11.17
N VAL A 55 -7.69 0.02 12.15
CA VAL A 55 -6.45 0.80 12.03
C VAL A 55 -5.58 0.29 10.88
N PHE A 56 -5.46 -1.04 10.75
CA PHE A 56 -4.74 -1.64 9.62
C PHE A 56 -5.43 -1.35 8.28
N GLY A 57 -6.76 -1.38 8.22
CA GLY A 57 -7.51 -0.94 7.04
C GLY A 57 -7.20 0.51 6.65
N ILE A 58 -7.15 1.43 7.62
CA ILE A 58 -6.76 2.83 7.38
C ILE A 58 -5.31 2.91 6.89
N PHE A 59 -4.40 2.14 7.48
CA PHE A 59 -3.01 2.06 7.04
C PHE A 59 -2.88 1.60 5.58
N LEU A 60 -3.71 0.66 5.12
CA LEU A 60 -3.72 0.21 3.71
C LEU A 60 -4.16 1.32 2.75
N CYS A 61 -5.05 2.21 3.19
CA CYS A 61 -5.52 3.35 2.41
C CYS A 61 -4.55 4.53 2.41
N ALA A 62 -3.66 4.61 3.41
CA ALA A 62 -2.67 5.67 3.51
C ALA A 62 -1.70 5.67 2.33
N LYS A 63 -1.23 6.87 1.97
CA LYS A 63 -0.18 7.10 0.98
C LYS A 63 1.12 7.41 1.71
N THR A 64 2.17 6.66 1.41
CA THR A 64 3.48 6.89 2.01
C THR A 64 4.14 8.12 1.36
N PRO A 65 4.80 9.02 2.11
CA PRO A 65 5.45 10.21 1.53
C PRO A 65 6.46 9.89 0.42
N SER A 66 7.14 8.75 0.53
CA SER A 66 8.10 8.25 -0.48
C SER A 66 7.44 7.81 -1.79
N HIS A 67 6.13 7.49 -1.78
CA HIS A 67 5.37 7.04 -2.95
C HIS A 67 3.94 7.65 -2.95
N PRO A 68 3.79 8.96 -3.25
CA PRO A 68 2.50 9.67 -3.14
C PRO A 68 1.46 9.27 -4.20
N THR A 69 1.89 8.57 -5.25
CA THR A 69 1.03 8.05 -6.31
C THR A 69 0.29 6.79 -5.89
N ASP A 70 0.93 5.95 -5.08
CA ASP A 70 0.42 4.63 -4.72
C ASP A 70 -0.03 4.56 -3.27
N ARG A 71 -1.07 3.78 -3.03
CA ARG A 71 -1.57 3.48 -1.68
C ARG A 71 -0.83 2.26 -1.13
N ASN A 72 -0.78 2.12 0.19
CA ASN A 72 -0.03 1.04 0.83
C ASN A 72 -0.47 -0.37 0.40
N TYR A 73 -1.76 -0.58 0.07
CA TYR A 73 -2.19 -1.88 -0.47
C TYR A 73 -1.53 -2.23 -1.82
N ASN A 74 -1.26 -1.25 -2.70
CA ASN A 74 -0.55 -1.48 -3.96
C ASN A 74 0.90 -1.85 -3.70
N ILE A 75 1.54 -1.18 -2.73
CA ILE A 75 2.92 -1.47 -2.33
C ILE A 75 3.03 -2.90 -1.80
N LEU A 76 2.11 -3.30 -0.92
CA LEU A 76 2.05 -4.68 -0.44
C LEU A 76 1.79 -5.67 -1.57
N PHE A 77 0.88 -5.35 -2.50
CA PHE A 77 0.66 -6.18 -3.69
C PHE A 77 1.93 -6.35 -4.53
N TYR A 78 2.70 -5.28 -4.74
CA TYR A 78 3.99 -5.36 -5.43
C TYR A 78 5.02 -6.18 -4.67
N LEU A 79 5.04 -6.07 -3.33
CA LEU A 79 5.90 -6.88 -2.47
C LEU A 79 5.56 -8.37 -2.59
N PHE A 80 4.29 -8.74 -2.52
CA PHE A 80 3.85 -10.13 -2.68
C PHE A 80 4.05 -10.66 -4.09
N LYS A 81 3.86 -9.83 -5.11
CA LYS A 81 4.10 -10.21 -6.51
C LYS A 81 5.58 -10.49 -6.77
N MET A 82 6.50 -9.90 -6.00
CA MET A 82 7.96 -9.99 -6.20
C MET A 82 8.34 -9.93 -7.69
N ASP A 83 7.97 -8.82 -8.33
CA ASP A 83 8.33 -8.62 -9.73
C ASP A 83 9.83 -8.25 -9.83
N ARG A 84 10.68 -9.28 -9.86
CA ARG A 84 12.15 -9.16 -10.00
C ARG A 84 12.58 -8.43 -11.28
N ASN A 85 11.67 -8.26 -12.25
CA ASN A 85 11.93 -7.54 -13.49
C ASN A 85 11.58 -6.05 -13.42
N LYS A 86 10.88 -5.59 -12.37
CA LYS A 86 10.46 -4.19 -12.23
C LYS A 86 11.29 -3.41 -11.21
N TYR A 87 11.84 -4.10 -10.22
CA TYR A 87 12.69 -3.51 -9.18
C TYR A 87 14.13 -3.95 -9.41
N HIS A 88 14.94 -3.08 -10.01
CA HIS A 88 16.39 -3.26 -10.02
C HIS A 88 16.94 -2.96 -8.62
N ALA A 89 18.01 -3.66 -8.24
CA ALA A 89 18.78 -3.27 -7.06
C ALA A 89 19.16 -1.79 -7.22
N ILE A 90 19.12 -1.03 -6.12
CA ILE A 90 19.65 0.33 -6.12
C ILE A 90 21.15 0.16 -6.34
N GLU A 91 21.59 0.27 -7.59
CA GLU A 91 23.00 0.42 -7.91
C GLU A 91 23.41 1.78 -7.33
N ILE A 92 23.97 1.75 -6.13
CA ILE A 92 24.72 2.87 -5.59
C ILE A 92 25.92 2.99 -6.54
N LYS A 93 25.75 3.79 -7.59
CA LYS A 93 26.87 4.21 -8.42
C LYS A 93 27.79 4.94 -7.44
N ASP A 94 28.91 4.31 -7.11
CA ASP A 94 30.03 4.93 -6.41
C ASP A 94 30.56 6.07 -7.29
N LEU A 95 29.83 7.19 -7.32
CA LEU A 95 30.10 8.43 -8.03
C LEU A 95 31.24 9.20 -7.34
N GLY A 96 32.31 8.51 -6.96
CA GLY A 96 33.46 9.12 -6.28
C GLY A 96 34.65 8.21 -6.01
N LEU A 97 34.62 6.93 -6.39
CA LEU A 97 35.78 6.03 -6.23
C LEU A 97 36.68 5.95 -7.48
N GLU A 98 36.15 6.20 -8.68
CA GLU A 98 36.97 6.19 -9.90
C GLU A 98 37.89 7.42 -10.02
N GLU A 99 37.46 8.60 -9.58
CA GLU A 99 38.31 9.81 -9.62
C GLU A 99 39.55 9.75 -8.71
N ARG A 100 39.57 8.86 -7.70
CA ARG A 100 40.76 8.67 -6.83
C ARG A 100 41.78 7.70 -7.41
N MET A 101 41.38 6.81 -8.32
CA MET A 101 42.26 5.77 -8.87
C MET A 101 43.06 6.26 -10.08
N GLU A 102 42.58 7.28 -10.79
CA GLU A 102 43.28 7.86 -11.95
C GLU A 102 44.41 8.84 -11.57
N LYS A 103 44.45 9.28 -10.30
CA LYS A 103 45.46 10.24 -9.79
C LYS A 103 46.56 9.60 -8.93
N ARG A 104 46.74 8.28 -8.96
CA ARG A 104 47.83 7.60 -8.25
C ARG A 104 48.81 6.93 -9.20
#